data_AF-A0A6F8TVZ3-F1
#
_entry.id   AF-A0A6F8TVZ3-F1
#
_cell.length_a   1.000
_cell.length_b   1.000
_cell.length_c   1.000
_cell.angle_alpha   90.00
_cell.angle_beta   90.00
_cell.angle_gamma   90.00
#
_symmetry.space_group_name_H-M   'P 1'
#
loop_
_entity.id
_entity.type
_entity.pdbx_description
1 polymer ?
#
loop_
_entity_poly.entity_id
_entity_poly.type
_entity_poly.pdbx_seq_one_letter_code
_entity_poly.pdbx_strand_id
1 'polypeptide(L)'
;MKATGIVRKIDELGRVVIPKEIRRTQGLNSGTPLEMFLDHGGIVFRPYQKDVTKNNTLTWLENALSDATNQDDRESISAAISYVRQA
;
A
#
# COMPACT_ATOMS: atom_id res chain seq x y z
N MET A 1 12.18 -11.63 -7.26
CA MET A 1 12.94 -10.71 -6.37
C MET A 1 14.03 -10.02 -7.19
N LYS A 2 14.26 -8.72 -6.99
CA LYS A 2 15.37 -8.00 -7.65
C LYS A 2 16.54 -7.91 -6.66
N ALA A 3 17.72 -8.42 -7.05
CA ALA A 3 18.90 -8.34 -6.20
C ALA A 3 19.45 -6.91 -6.21
N THR A 4 19.58 -6.31 -5.02
CA THR A 4 20.20 -4.97 -4.85
C THR A 4 21.70 -5.05 -4.58
N GLY A 5 22.21 -6.22 -4.16
CA GLY A 5 23.60 -6.42 -3.77
C GLY A 5 24.01 -5.70 -2.47
N ILE A 6 23.06 -5.08 -1.76
CA ILE A 6 23.36 -4.32 -0.55
C ILE A 6 23.23 -5.22 0.67
N VAL A 7 24.31 -5.32 1.46
CA VAL A 7 24.36 -6.09 2.71
C VAL A 7 24.40 -5.15 3.90
N ARG A 8 23.56 -5.39 4.90
CA ARG A 8 23.54 -4.63 6.15
C ARG A 8 23.50 -5.58 7.35
N LYS A 9 24.28 -5.25 8.37
CA LYS A 9 24.22 -5.95 9.66
C LYS A 9 22.98 -5.52 10.42
N ILE A 10 22.43 -6.46 11.17
CA ILE A 10 21.41 -6.21 12.20
C ILE A 10 22.13 -5.58 13.40
N ASP A 11 21.49 -4.60 14.05
CA ASP A 11 22.02 -4.02 15.27
C ASP A 11 21.70 -4.87 16.52
N GLU A 12 22.13 -4.44 17.69
CA GLU A 12 21.95 -5.17 18.95
C GLU A 12 20.48 -5.35 19.36
N LEU A 13 19.57 -4.56 18.80
CA LEU A 13 18.13 -4.61 19.09
C LEU A 13 17.34 -5.36 18.02
N GLY A 14 18.01 -5.92 17.00
CA GLY A 14 17.32 -6.62 15.92
C GLY A 14 16.85 -5.72 14.77
N ARG A 15 17.26 -4.44 14.72
CA ARG A 15 16.85 -3.51 13.67
C ARG A 15 17.77 -3.61 12.45
N VAL A 16 17.19 -3.43 11.26
CA VAL A 16 17.93 -3.30 10.00
C VAL A 16 17.73 -1.92 9.40
N VAL A 17 18.81 -1.33 8.88
CA VAL A 17 18.76 -0.02 8.23
C VAL A 17 18.42 -0.19 6.75
N ILE A 18 17.32 0.43 6.31
CA ILE A 18 16.98 0.53 4.88
C ILE A 18 17.83 1.64 4.24
N PRO A 19 18.66 1.34 3.22
CA PRO A 19 19.48 2.32 2.52
C PRO A 19 18.67 3.50 1.97
N LYS A 20 19.27 4.70 2.00
CA LYS A 20 18.61 5.95 1.57
C LYS A 20 18.09 5.91 0.13
N GLU A 21 18.79 5.21 -0.76
CA GLU A 21 18.40 5.05 -2.14
C GLU A 21 17.08 4.27 -2.28
N ILE A 22 16.97 3.10 -1.62
CA ILE A 22 15.74 2.29 -1.61
C ILE A 22 14.58 3.12 -1.05
N ARG A 23 14.82 3.85 0.05
CA ARG A 23 13.81 4.72 0.65
C ARG A 23 13.28 5.76 -0.35
N ARG A 24 14.18 6.45 -1.08
CA ARG A 24 13.79 7.47 -2.06
C ARG A 24 12.99 6.86 -3.22
N THR A 25 13.44 5.73 -3.76
CA THR A 25 12.77 5.06 -4.88
C THR A 25 11.39 4.50 -4.48
N GLN A 26 11.22 4.06 -3.23
CA GLN A 26 9.97 3.49 -2.71
C GLN A 26 9.11 4.52 -1.95
N GLY A 27 9.50 5.80 -1.90
CA GLY A 27 8.76 6.83 -1.17
C GLY A 27 8.67 6.61 0.35
N LEU A 28 9.61 5.86 0.94
CA LEU A 28 9.62 5.53 2.37
C LEU A 28 10.26 6.66 3.17
N ASN A 29 9.41 7.55 3.67
CA ASN A 29 9.81 8.67 4.52
C ASN A 29 9.98 8.22 5.98
N SER A 30 10.57 9.09 6.80
CA SER A 30 10.64 8.84 8.23
C SER A 30 9.23 8.74 8.81
N GLY A 31 8.97 7.69 9.58
CA GLY A 31 7.64 7.43 10.15
C GLY A 31 6.66 6.70 9.22
N THR A 32 7.04 6.39 7.97
CA THR A 32 6.20 5.54 7.11
C THR A 32 6.04 4.15 7.74
N PRO A 33 4.80 3.70 8.00
CA PRO A 33 4.56 2.38 8.56
C PRO A 33 4.83 1.31 7.49
N LEU A 34 5.50 0.23 7.89
CA LEU A 34 5.81 -0.91 7.04
C LEU A 34 5.24 -2.17 7.68
N GLU A 35 4.64 -3.00 6.85
CA GLU A 35 4.18 -4.33 7.22
C GLU A 35 5.25 -5.36 6.86
N MET A 36 5.43 -6.34 7.74
CA MET A 36 6.43 -7.40 7.60
C MET A 36 5.75 -8.73 7.28
N PHE A 37 6.22 -9.40 6.24
CA PHE A 37 5.78 -10.72 5.84
C PHE A 37 6.95 -11.69 5.84
N LEU A 38 6.67 -12.95 6.17
CA LEU A 38 7.62 -14.05 6.01
C LEU A 38 7.33 -14.75 4.68
N ASP A 39 8.34 -14.83 3.82
CA ASP A 39 8.16 -15.40 2.48
C ASP A 39 9.44 -16.08 2.00
N HIS A 40 9.33 -17.35 1.59
CA HIS A 40 10.42 -18.14 0.98
C HIS A 40 11.75 -18.10 1.77
N GLY A 41 11.68 -18.11 3.10
CA GLY A 41 12.85 -18.04 3.99
C GLY A 41 13.47 -16.64 4.14
N GLY A 42 12.79 -15.61 3.66
CA GLY A 42 13.18 -14.21 3.81
C GLY A 42 12.10 -13.35 4.46
N ILE A 43 12.44 -12.09 4.68
CA ILE A 43 11.53 -11.06 5.19
C ILE A 43 11.20 -10.11 4.04
N VAL A 44 9.91 -9.88 3.81
CA VAL A 44 9.39 -8.94 2.80
C VAL A 44 8.72 -7.78 3.52
N PHE A 45 9.12 -6.56 3.18
CA PHE A 45 8.49 -5.33 3.67
C PHE A 45 7.56 -4.76 2.61
N ARG A 46 6.36 -4.33 3.01
CA ARG A 46 5.43 -3.57 2.17
C ARG A 46 4.96 -2.30 2.89
N PRO A 47 4.63 -1.22 2.18
CA PRO A 47 3.96 -0.06 2.79
C PRO A 47 2.69 -0.53 3.51
N TYR A 48 2.58 -0.21 4.80
CA TYR A 48 1.41 -0.59 5.56
C TYR A 48 0.20 0.20 5.08
N GLN A 49 -0.87 -0.51 4.71
CA GLN A 49 -2.15 0.07 4.36
C GLN A 49 -3.15 -0.30 5.44
N LYS A 50 -3.53 0.68 6.26
CA LYS A 50 -4.41 0.46 7.43
C LYS A 50 -5.74 -0.20 7.06
N ASP A 51 -6.27 0.13 5.88
CA ASP A 51 -7.57 -0.34 5.41
C ASP A 51 -7.48 -0.93 4.00
N VAL A 52 -6.70 -2.01 3.83
CA VAL A 52 -6.60 -2.75 2.55
C VAL A 52 -8.00 -3.04 1.98
N THR A 53 -8.94 -3.48 2.81
CA THR A 53 -10.32 -3.76 2.41
C THR A 53 -11.02 -2.50 1.89
N LYS A 54 -10.88 -1.36 2.58
CA LYS A 54 -11.47 -0.08 2.15
C LYS A 54 -10.88 0.39 0.83
N ASN A 55 -9.56 0.32 0.67
CA ASN A 55 -8.88 0.70 -0.57
C ASN A 55 -9.31 -0.18 -1.74
N ASN A 56 -9.38 -1.50 -1.55
CA ASN A 56 -9.84 -2.42 -2.59
C ASN A 56 -11.30 -2.14 -2.99
N THR A 57 -12.17 -1.87 -2.01
CA THR A 57 -13.57 -1.49 -2.26
C THR A 57 -13.66 -0.16 -3.03
N LEU A 58 -12.85 0.84 -2.67
CA LEU A 58 -12.78 2.11 -3.39
C LEU A 58 -12.31 1.92 -4.83
N THR A 59 -11.26 1.12 -5.05
CA THR A 59 -10.78 0.82 -6.41
C THR A 59 -11.84 0.09 -7.23
N TRP A 60 -12.57 -0.86 -6.63
CA TRP A 60 -13.68 -1.53 -7.30
C TRP A 60 -14.80 -0.55 -7.69
N LEU A 61 -15.20 0.34 -6.78
CA LEU A 61 -16.21 1.37 -7.03
C LEU A 61 -15.75 2.37 -8.11
N GLU A 62 -14.49 2.79 -8.09
CA GLU A 62 -13.93 3.71 -9.08
C GLU A 62 -13.91 3.10 -10.49
N ASN A 63 -13.58 1.82 -10.61
CA ASN A 63 -13.67 1.09 -11.87
C ASN A 63 -15.12 0.97 -12.34
N ALA A 64 -16.05 0.62 -11.44
CA ALA A 64 -17.48 0.54 -11.76
C ALA A 64 -18.05 1.89 -12.23
N LEU A 65 -17.59 3.01 -11.64
CA LEU A 65 -17.96 4.36 -12.08
C LEU A 65 -17.43 4.69 -13.49
N SER A 66 -16.25 4.17 -13.85
CA SER A 66 -15.70 4.34 -15.19
C SER A 66 -16.51 3.58 -16.24
N ASP A 67 -16.99 2.40 -15.90
CA ASP A 67 -17.73 1.51 -16.82
C ASP A 67 -19.22 1.87 -16.92
N ALA A 68 -19.77 2.61 -15.95
CA ALA A 68 -21.17 3.00 -15.93
C ALA A 68 -21.52 4.05 -16.99
N THR A 69 -22.42 3.68 -17.90
CA THR A 69 -22.98 4.55 -18.96
C THR A 69 -24.22 5.33 -18.54
N ASN A 70 -24.98 4.84 -17.54
CA ASN A 70 -26.20 5.50 -17.07
C ASN A 70 -25.89 6.56 -16.02
N GLN A 71 -26.53 7.73 -16.13
CA GLN A 71 -26.32 8.85 -15.21
C GLN A 71 -26.73 8.51 -13.75
N ASP A 72 -27.85 7.81 -13.57
CA ASP A 72 -28.36 7.42 -12.25
C ASP A 72 -27.41 6.44 -11.52
N ASP A 73 -26.81 5.51 -12.27
CA ASP A 73 -25.82 4.57 -11.73
C ASP A 73 -24.54 5.31 -11.32
N ARG A 74 -24.10 6.28 -12.13
CA ARG A 74 -22.92 7.10 -11.81
C ARG A 74 -23.11 7.93 -10.54
N GLU A 75 -24.29 8.52 -10.37
CA GLU A 75 -24.62 9.28 -9.16
C GLU A 75 -24.66 8.37 -7.92
N SER A 76 -25.28 7.20 -8.03
CA SER A 76 -25.34 6.21 -6.94
C SER A 76 -23.94 5.70 -6.54
N ILE A 77 -23.09 5.38 -7.52
CA ILE A 77 -21.72 4.91 -7.26
C ILE A 77 -20.86 6.03 -6.66
N SER A 78 -21.01 7.28 -7.13
CA SER A 78 -20.31 8.44 -6.58
C SER A 78 -20.69 8.70 -5.11
N ALA A 79 -21.97 8.55 -4.77
CA ALA A 79 -22.44 8.65 -3.39
C ALA A 79 -21.84 7.54 -2.51
N ALA A 80 -21.77 6.30 -3.01
CA ALA A 80 -21.14 5.19 -2.31
C ALA A 80 -19.64 5.42 -2.05
N ILE A 81 -18.89 5.92 -3.04
CA ILE A 81 -17.47 6.30 -2.88
C ILE A 81 -17.32 7.36 -1.79
N SER A 82 -18.18 8.37 -1.80
CA SER A 82 -18.14 9.47 -0.83
C SER A 82 -18.41 8.98 0.59
N TYR A 83 -19.37 8.07 0.77
CA TYR A 83 -19.66 7.44 2.07
C TYR A 83 -18.48 6.60 2.57
N VAL A 84 -17.93 5.72 1.73
CA VAL A 84 -16.81 4.85 2.11
C VAL A 84 -15.57 5.68 2.48
N ARG A 85 -15.30 6.80 1.79
CA ARG A 85 -14.18 7.69 2.13
C ARG A 85 -14.32 8.34 3.51
N GLN A 86 -15.54 8.67 3.93
CA GLN A 86 -15.83 9.33 5.22
C GLN A 86 -15.85 8.40 6.43
N ALA A 87 -16.11 7.11 6.23
CA ALA A 87 -16.10 6.07 7.27
C ALA A 87 -14.70 5.70 7.74
#